data_AF-A0A1X3GD31-F1
#
_entry.id   AF-A0A1X3GD31-F1
#
_cell.length_a   1.000
_cell.length_b   1.000
_cell.length_c   1.000
_cell.angle_alpha   90.00
_cell.angle_beta   90.00
_cell.angle_gamma   90.00
#
_symmetry.space_group_name_H-M   'P 1'
#
loop_
_entity.id
_entity.type
_entity.pdbx_description
1 polymer ?
#
loop_
_entity_poly.entity_id
_entity_poly.type
_entity_poly.pdbx_seq_one_letter_code
_entity_poly.pdbx_strand_id
1 'polypeptide(L)'
;MANKRYALTKDLLSEAGAKRDADAECQFAIDNPRGLSIRVRGGEVAYYVQARTRLRGQKSTVVKRRLGAVGDFTFAQVKKIATEAIFAIKNGRDPDAVIETRLMGGDEKSVAVAVDRAEALKGELWTFETLIDQYAGRTKRSKDGGRNEAAKLRLAPSSITELETRLRDRPENAELKNRFVKELRLEDLEEVRDRIDASGSGPSAGAKYVDLAKRVLRWGLKQKRRFTGLEPTATWWEALSHEYEMEDRSKRYLTPAQIGMLIALLEAVRPLGGNNNDAVLGALQVSWMIPQRSSALVNMLALSSDRWIPDPAPERAGWRIYIWKPDEVKNKREIKLSVPPIAIEILKRVAQYSKQQLSAVSMWAFPQDRNKYLVRALAAKQRNDNRVPAHLDKAITPSSLNHALDALAGRKPGWPDLLTVVGLPNRIGPHDERRSVTSFFENFGEGAYASALLDHRVSGADKMSREVAAITQSVYSAADRVVFKAEGMLMWMEAVLPAYEAAKKDPRLAKAVQMRKAALANGVSEERKKGRARARPAGTPASA
;
A
#
# COMPACT_ATOMS: atom_id res chain seq x y z
N MET A 1 -17.15 58.34 32.85
CA MET A 1 -18.14 58.75 31.84
C MET A 1 -18.66 57.51 31.13
N ALA A 2 -19.97 57.28 31.12
CA ALA A 2 -20.54 56.15 30.38
C ALA A 2 -20.28 56.37 28.88
N ASN A 3 -19.51 55.48 28.24
CA ASN A 3 -19.25 55.56 26.81
C ASN A 3 -20.58 55.35 26.06
N LYS A 4 -21.15 56.45 25.54
CA LYS A 4 -22.34 56.43 24.69
C LYS A 4 -22.10 55.44 23.54
N ARG A 5 -23.01 54.49 23.37
CA ARG A 5 -22.98 53.50 22.28
C ARG A 5 -24.05 53.84 21.25
N TYR A 6 -23.74 53.57 20.00
CA TYR A 6 -24.56 53.94 18.85
C TYR A 6 -25.06 52.70 18.12
N ALA A 7 -26.24 52.81 17.50
CA ALA A 7 -26.67 51.86 16.48
C ALA A 7 -25.88 52.11 15.19
N LEU A 8 -25.50 51.05 14.46
CA LEU A 8 -24.88 51.20 13.15
C LEU A 8 -25.94 51.60 12.12
N THR A 9 -26.04 52.89 11.84
CA THR A 9 -27.02 53.50 10.91
C THR A 9 -26.32 54.36 9.86
N LYS A 10 -27.05 54.74 8.80
CA LYS A 10 -26.55 55.68 7.78
C LYS A 10 -26.23 57.05 8.41
N ASP A 11 -27.09 57.53 9.30
CA ASP A 11 -26.91 58.82 9.97
C ASP A 11 -25.61 58.87 10.78
N LEU A 12 -25.26 57.78 11.47
CA LEU A 12 -23.98 57.69 12.18
C LEU A 12 -22.78 57.77 11.23
N LEU A 13 -22.87 57.15 10.04
CA LEU A 13 -21.81 57.26 9.04
C LEU A 13 -21.69 58.69 8.50
N SER A 14 -22.82 59.36 8.26
CA SER A 14 -22.85 60.78 7.87
C SER A 14 -22.23 61.67 8.93
N GLU A 15 -22.55 61.44 10.21
CA GLU A 15 -21.92 62.15 11.34
C GLU A 15 -20.40 61.90 11.39
N ALA A 16 -19.97 60.65 11.23
CA ALA A 16 -18.55 60.31 11.19
C ALA A 16 -17.82 60.94 9.99
N GLY A 17 -18.48 61.03 8.84
CA GLY A 17 -17.98 61.74 7.65
C GLY A 17 -17.83 63.24 7.89
N ALA A 18 -18.83 63.89 8.49
CA ALA A 18 -18.74 65.30 8.85
C ALA A 18 -17.60 65.58 9.84
N LYS A 19 -17.35 64.67 10.80
CA LYS A 19 -16.20 64.76 11.71
C LYS A 19 -14.87 64.59 10.98
N ARG A 20 -14.79 63.71 9.98
CA ARG A 20 -13.60 63.56 9.11
C ARG A 20 -13.31 64.86 8.37
N ASP A 21 -14.32 65.47 7.77
CA ASP A 21 -14.16 66.69 6.96
C ASP A 21 -13.78 67.90 7.82
N ALA A 22 -14.14 67.88 9.11
CA ALA A 22 -13.72 68.86 10.11
C ALA A 22 -12.37 68.53 10.79
N ASP A 23 -11.63 67.52 10.29
CA ASP A 23 -10.36 67.01 10.85
C ASP A 23 -10.43 66.66 12.36
N ALA A 24 -11.61 66.23 12.81
CA ALA A 24 -11.85 65.90 14.21
C ALA A 24 -11.58 64.41 14.48
N GLU A 25 -10.56 64.11 15.30
CA GLU A 25 -10.32 62.74 15.77
C GLU A 25 -11.42 62.30 16.76
N CYS A 26 -12.14 61.22 16.43
CA CYS A 26 -13.16 60.67 17.32
C CYS A 26 -13.37 59.16 17.12
N GLN A 27 -14.05 58.53 18.10
CA GLN A 27 -14.40 57.11 18.04
C GLN A 27 -15.86 56.90 18.48
N PHE A 28 -16.64 56.25 17.63
CA PHE A 28 -18.03 55.87 17.90
C PHE A 28 -18.09 54.38 18.25
N ALA A 29 -18.46 54.05 19.49
CA ALA A 29 -18.66 52.66 19.90
C ALA A 29 -20.02 52.14 19.43
N ILE A 30 -20.06 50.99 18.74
CA ILE A 30 -21.28 50.40 18.21
C ILE A 30 -21.84 49.38 19.21
N ASP A 31 -23.16 49.38 19.43
CA ASP A 31 -23.78 48.47 20.39
C ASP A 31 -23.99 47.05 19.85
N ASN A 32 -24.18 46.88 18.54
CA ASN A 32 -24.38 45.57 17.92
C ASN A 32 -23.59 45.37 16.61
N PRO A 33 -22.54 44.53 16.59
CA PRO A 33 -22.02 43.72 17.70
C PRO A 33 -21.18 44.52 18.71
N ARG A 34 -21.30 44.21 20.00
CA ARG A 34 -20.50 44.84 21.07
C ARG A 34 -19.01 44.57 20.87
N GLY A 35 -18.25 45.65 20.67
CA GLY A 35 -16.81 45.60 20.39
C GLY A 35 -16.47 46.16 19.01
N LEU A 36 -17.45 46.38 18.15
CA LEU A 36 -17.30 47.15 16.92
C LEU A 36 -17.26 48.65 17.23
N SER A 37 -16.44 49.40 16.50
CA SER A 37 -16.38 50.86 16.57
C SER A 37 -16.01 51.47 15.22
N ILE A 38 -16.43 52.72 14.99
CA ILE A 38 -15.97 53.54 13.89
C ILE A 38 -14.94 54.51 14.45
N ARG A 39 -13.79 54.65 13.79
CA ARG A 39 -12.77 55.62 14.19
C ARG A 39 -12.50 56.58 13.04
N VAL A 40 -12.52 57.87 13.36
CA VAL A 40 -12.13 58.96 12.48
C VAL A 40 -10.72 59.38 12.89
N ARG A 41 -9.75 59.30 11.97
CA ARG A 41 -8.37 59.71 12.24
C ARG A 41 -7.62 60.02 10.95
N GLY A 42 -6.92 61.16 10.91
CA GLY A 42 -6.03 61.52 9.79
C GLY A 42 -6.75 61.52 8.44
N GLY A 43 -7.94 62.12 8.38
CA GLY A 43 -8.76 62.15 7.16
C GLY A 43 -9.41 60.82 6.76
N GLU A 44 -9.29 59.76 7.57
CA GLU A 44 -9.90 58.45 7.27
C GLU A 44 -11.02 58.11 8.26
N VAL A 45 -12.07 57.44 7.77
CA VAL A 45 -13.11 56.80 8.61
C VAL A 45 -13.04 55.29 8.39
N ALA A 46 -12.77 54.52 9.44
CA ALA A 46 -12.61 53.09 9.35
C ALA A 46 -13.33 52.31 10.46
N TYR A 47 -13.71 51.08 10.15
CA TYR A 47 -14.26 50.13 11.11
C TYR A 47 -13.14 49.41 11.88
N TYR A 48 -13.33 49.27 13.19
CA TYR A 48 -12.44 48.55 14.08
C TYR A 48 -13.21 47.60 14.98
N VAL A 49 -12.64 46.42 15.24
CA VAL A 49 -13.10 45.50 16.27
C VAL A 49 -12.15 45.48 17.45
N GLN A 50 -12.71 45.38 18.64
CA GLN A 50 -11.98 45.28 19.89
C GLN A 50 -12.67 44.31 20.85
N ALA A 51 -11.92 43.36 21.38
CA ALA A 51 -12.39 42.45 22.41
C ALA A 51 -11.26 42.05 23.37
N ARG A 52 -11.63 41.49 24.52
CA ARG A 52 -10.67 40.87 25.45
C ARG A 52 -10.61 39.36 25.22
N THR A 53 -9.41 38.81 25.23
CA THR A 53 -9.20 37.36 25.25
C THR A 53 -9.76 36.76 26.55
N ARG A 54 -10.41 35.60 26.44
CA ARG A 54 -11.03 34.84 27.54
C ARG A 54 -10.49 33.42 27.57
N LEU A 55 -9.15 33.30 27.63
CA LEU A 55 -8.47 32.02 27.73
C LEU A 55 -8.33 31.61 29.20
N ARG A 56 -8.80 30.41 29.55
CA ARG A 56 -8.69 29.88 30.91
C ARG A 56 -7.21 29.76 31.30
N GLY A 57 -6.83 30.36 32.42
CA GLY A 57 -5.45 30.32 32.93
C GLY A 57 -4.48 31.30 32.28
N GLN A 58 -4.94 32.24 31.44
CA GLN A 58 -4.11 33.30 30.88
C GLN A 58 -4.66 34.69 31.23
N LYS A 59 -3.76 35.68 31.36
CA LYS A 59 -4.13 37.07 31.61
C LYS A 59 -4.87 37.63 30.39
N SER A 60 -6.09 38.14 30.59
CA SER A 60 -6.86 38.77 29.52
C SER A 60 -6.12 39.96 28.90
N THR A 61 -5.98 39.92 27.59
CA THR A 61 -5.39 40.99 26.76
C THR A 61 -6.46 41.60 25.88
N VAL A 62 -6.40 42.91 25.66
CA VAL A 62 -7.28 43.61 24.72
C VAL A 62 -6.63 43.51 23.34
N VAL A 63 -7.34 42.93 22.38
CA VAL A 63 -6.93 42.89 20.97
C VAL A 63 -7.83 43.84 20.19
N LYS A 64 -7.20 44.73 19.41
CA LYS A 64 -7.88 45.66 18.50
C LYS A 64 -7.39 45.41 17.08
N ARG A 65 -8.31 45.36 16.11
CA ARG A 65 -8.03 45.15 14.68
C ARG A 65 -8.87 46.07 13.81
N ARG A 66 -8.29 46.51 12.70
CA ARG A 66 -8.96 47.29 11.65
C ARG A 66 -9.66 46.31 10.72
N LEU A 67 -10.91 46.59 10.34
CA LEU A 67 -11.65 45.81 9.35
C LEU A 67 -11.48 46.38 7.93
N GLY A 68 -11.49 47.70 7.80
CA GLY A 68 -11.33 48.44 6.53
C GLY A 68 -12.04 49.79 6.58
N ALA A 69 -12.07 50.52 5.47
CA ALA A 69 -12.65 51.86 5.41
C ALA A 69 -14.18 51.82 5.42
N VAL A 70 -14.81 52.91 5.87
CA VAL A 70 -16.25 53.10 5.73
C VAL A 70 -16.57 53.37 4.28
N GLY A 71 -17.33 52.46 3.66
CA GLY A 71 -17.65 52.49 2.23
C GLY A 71 -17.35 51.14 1.55
N ASP A 72 -16.33 50.43 2.05
CA ASP A 72 -15.89 49.14 1.48
C ASP A 72 -16.88 47.99 1.76
N PHE A 73 -17.79 48.18 2.71
CA PHE A 73 -18.67 47.13 3.22
C PHE A 73 -20.10 47.60 3.39
N THR A 74 -21.04 46.68 3.15
CA THR A 74 -22.41 46.81 3.63
C THR A 74 -22.48 46.62 5.15
N PHE A 75 -23.52 47.15 5.80
CA PHE A 75 -23.74 46.95 7.23
C PHE A 75 -23.83 45.48 7.63
N ALA A 76 -24.44 44.64 6.79
CA ALA A 76 -24.55 43.21 7.05
C ALA A 76 -23.17 42.54 7.06
N GLN A 77 -22.31 42.87 6.09
CA GLN A 77 -20.93 42.36 6.02
C GLN A 77 -20.11 42.79 7.23
N VAL A 78 -20.12 44.09 7.59
CA VAL A 78 -19.37 44.58 8.77
C VAL A 78 -19.82 43.87 10.03
N LYS A 79 -21.13 43.73 10.26
CA LYS A 79 -21.65 43.05 11.45
C LYS A 79 -21.22 41.59 11.50
N LYS A 80 -21.26 40.88 10.37
CA LYS A 80 -20.85 39.48 10.28
C LYS A 80 -19.35 39.31 10.57
N ILE A 81 -18.49 40.02 9.83
CA ILE A 81 -17.03 39.98 10.01
C ILE A 81 -16.67 40.38 11.44
N ALA A 82 -17.30 41.43 11.96
CA ALA A 82 -17.03 41.90 13.31
C ALA A 82 -17.39 40.86 14.36
N THR A 83 -18.54 40.19 14.22
CA THR A 83 -18.98 39.15 15.16
C THR A 83 -18.00 37.98 15.18
N GLU A 84 -17.60 37.49 14.00
CA GLU A 84 -16.65 36.38 13.87
C GLU A 84 -15.26 36.74 14.40
N ALA A 85 -14.74 37.92 14.07
CA ALA A 85 -13.44 38.40 14.56
C ALA A 85 -13.45 38.61 16.09
N ILE A 86 -14.53 39.16 16.65
CA ILE A 86 -14.71 39.29 18.10
C ILE A 86 -14.74 37.92 18.78
N PHE A 87 -15.43 36.95 18.17
CA PHE A 87 -15.45 35.57 18.68
C PHE A 87 -14.07 34.92 18.62
N ALA A 88 -13.33 35.10 17.53
CA ALA A 88 -11.95 34.64 17.40
C ALA A 88 -11.06 35.23 18.50
N ILE A 89 -11.08 36.55 18.72
CA ILE A 89 -10.34 37.22 19.80
C ILE A 89 -10.69 36.63 21.17
N LYS A 90 -11.99 36.48 21.48
CA LYS A 90 -12.43 35.96 22.78
C LYS A 90 -11.89 34.55 23.03
N ASN A 91 -11.83 33.72 22.00
CA ASN A 91 -11.33 32.35 22.07
C ASN A 91 -9.82 32.24 21.85
N GLY A 92 -9.09 33.36 21.75
CA GLY A 92 -7.65 33.36 21.52
C GLY A 92 -7.21 32.87 20.14
N ARG A 93 -8.15 32.80 19.19
CA ARG A 93 -7.90 32.45 17.80
C ARG A 93 -7.44 33.66 17.01
N ASP A 94 -6.87 33.43 15.83
CA ASP A 94 -6.37 34.49 14.96
C ASP A 94 -7.52 35.30 14.31
N PRO A 95 -7.73 36.57 14.69
CA PRO A 95 -8.75 37.40 14.07
C PRO A 95 -8.36 37.93 12.69
N ASP A 96 -7.06 38.02 12.38
CA ASP A 96 -6.58 38.56 11.13
C ASP A 96 -6.90 37.57 9.99
N ALA A 97 -6.73 36.26 10.24
CA ALA A 97 -7.16 35.20 9.33
C ALA A 97 -8.67 35.22 9.03
N VAL A 98 -9.51 35.55 10.02
CA VAL A 98 -10.97 35.71 9.82
C VAL A 98 -11.27 36.89 8.90
N ILE A 99 -10.64 38.04 9.20
CA ILE A 99 -10.87 39.28 8.46
C ILE A 99 -10.42 39.09 7.02
N GLU A 100 -9.17 38.71 6.78
CA GLU A 100 -8.60 38.54 5.43
C GLU A 100 -9.42 37.56 4.57
N THR A 101 -9.82 36.42 5.13
CA THR A 101 -10.60 35.42 4.38
C THR A 101 -11.98 35.95 3.99
N ARG A 102 -12.64 36.70 4.88
CA ARG A 102 -13.93 37.33 4.56
C ARG A 102 -13.79 38.46 3.55
N LEU A 103 -12.69 39.22 3.58
CA LEU A 103 -12.40 40.26 2.59
C LEU A 103 -12.22 39.67 1.19
N MET A 104 -11.67 38.46 1.09
CA MET A 104 -11.55 37.71 -0.18
C MET A 104 -12.85 37.02 -0.61
N GLY A 105 -13.97 37.22 0.10
CA GLY A 105 -15.27 36.60 -0.21
C GLY A 105 -15.42 35.16 0.30
N GLY A 106 -14.54 34.70 1.20
CA GLY A 106 -14.60 33.34 1.74
C GLY A 106 -15.86 33.08 2.57
N ASP A 107 -16.33 31.83 2.51
CA ASP A 107 -17.45 31.34 3.30
C ASP A 107 -17.03 30.94 4.73
N GLU A 108 -17.97 30.45 5.54
CA GLU A 108 -17.69 30.07 6.94
C GLU A 108 -16.66 28.93 7.04
N LYS A 109 -16.72 27.97 6.12
CA LYS A 109 -15.78 26.85 6.07
C LYS A 109 -14.36 27.32 5.75
N SER A 110 -14.22 28.21 4.77
CA SER A 110 -12.95 28.82 4.38
C SER A 110 -12.34 29.60 5.53
N VAL A 111 -13.15 30.37 6.27
CA VAL A 111 -12.71 31.08 7.49
C VAL A 111 -12.21 30.09 8.54
N ALA A 112 -12.92 28.99 8.80
CA ALA A 112 -12.49 27.99 9.77
C ALA A 112 -11.14 27.35 9.38
N VAL A 113 -10.95 27.02 8.10
CA VAL A 113 -9.68 26.47 7.58
C VAL A 113 -8.54 27.49 7.69
N ALA A 114 -8.79 28.76 7.34
CA ALA A 114 -7.77 29.81 7.43
C ALA A 114 -7.34 30.08 8.88
N VAL A 115 -8.29 30.09 9.82
CA VAL A 115 -7.99 30.21 11.25
C VAL A 115 -7.18 29.02 11.74
N ASP A 116 -7.58 27.79 11.38
CA ASP A 116 -6.82 26.58 11.76
C ASP A 116 -5.41 26.58 11.16
N ARG A 117 -5.24 27.07 9.93
CA ARG A 117 -3.93 27.27 9.28
C ARG A 117 -3.06 28.26 10.06
N ALA A 118 -3.60 29.44 10.38
CA ALA A 118 -2.86 30.45 11.12
C ALA A 118 -2.44 29.95 12.51
N GLU A 119 -3.34 29.25 13.20
CA GLU A 119 -3.02 28.60 14.48
C GLU A 119 -1.99 27.49 14.33
N ALA A 120 -2.06 26.71 13.25
CA ALA A 120 -1.11 25.64 12.97
C ALA A 120 0.29 26.18 12.68
N LEU A 121 0.41 27.27 11.91
CA LEU A 121 1.67 27.97 11.66
C LEU A 121 2.28 28.47 12.98
N LYS A 122 1.48 29.17 13.80
CA LYS A 122 1.92 29.67 15.10
C LYS A 122 2.32 28.57 16.07
N GLY A 123 1.67 27.42 15.99
CA GLY A 123 1.92 26.26 16.83
C GLY A 123 2.99 25.30 16.31
N GLU A 124 3.59 25.59 15.14
CA GLU A 124 4.52 24.69 14.43
C GLU A 124 3.95 23.27 14.28
N LEU A 125 2.65 23.19 13.96
CA LEU A 125 1.95 21.91 13.83
C LEU A 125 2.43 21.15 12.59
N TRP A 126 2.17 19.84 12.57
CA TRP A 126 2.57 18.96 11.50
C TRP A 126 1.61 19.04 10.32
N THR A 127 2.19 19.02 9.12
CA THR A 127 1.47 18.70 7.89
C THR A 127 1.05 17.22 7.88
N PHE A 128 0.12 16.88 7.01
CA PHE A 128 -0.30 15.49 6.85
C PHE A 128 0.85 14.59 6.38
N GLU A 129 1.71 15.09 5.48
CA GLU A 129 2.95 14.43 5.09
C GLU A 129 3.88 14.19 6.29
N THR A 130 4.12 15.22 7.11
CA THR A 130 4.94 15.10 8.32
C THR A 130 4.38 14.05 9.27
N LEU A 131 3.04 14.00 9.45
CA LEU A 131 2.40 12.97 10.27
C LEU A 131 2.67 11.56 9.73
N ILE A 132 2.58 11.36 8.42
CA ILE A 132 2.81 10.06 7.78
C ILE A 132 4.29 9.64 7.95
N ASP A 133 5.23 10.55 7.73
CA ASP A 133 6.66 10.30 7.86
C ASP A 133 7.04 9.95 9.31
N GLN A 134 6.50 10.69 10.27
CA GLN A 134 6.70 10.42 11.70
C GLN A 134 6.06 9.09 12.12
N TYR A 135 4.94 8.70 11.52
CA TYR A 135 4.33 7.39 11.74
C TYR A 135 5.18 6.26 11.15
N ALA A 136 5.70 6.43 9.94
CA ALA A 136 6.54 5.46 9.25
C ALA A 136 7.88 5.25 9.97
N GLY A 137 8.52 6.34 10.41
CA GLY A 137 9.82 6.36 11.08
C GLY A 137 9.79 5.96 12.56
N ARG A 138 8.64 5.59 13.12
CA ARG A 138 8.53 5.26 14.55
C ARG A 138 9.37 4.03 14.90
N THR A 139 10.17 4.13 15.95
CA THR A 139 11.03 3.04 16.43
C THR A 139 10.48 2.40 17.70
N LYS A 140 10.95 1.18 18.00
CA LYS A 140 10.78 0.52 19.30
C LYS A 140 12.17 0.30 19.91
N ARG A 141 12.31 0.56 21.20
CA ARG A 141 13.45 0.06 21.98
C ARG A 141 13.21 -1.41 22.33
N SER A 142 14.24 -2.23 22.25
CA SER A 142 14.17 -3.64 22.67
C SER A 142 13.84 -3.69 24.17
N LYS A 143 12.97 -4.61 24.59
CA LYS A 143 12.72 -4.85 26.03
C LYS A 143 13.88 -5.59 26.70
N ASP A 144 14.70 -6.30 25.92
CA ASP A 144 15.72 -7.23 26.41
C ASP A 144 17.17 -6.82 26.03
N GLY A 145 17.40 -5.66 25.42
CA GLY A 145 18.70 -5.26 24.85
C GLY A 145 19.40 -4.15 25.64
N GLY A 146 20.65 -4.38 26.01
CA GLY A 146 21.50 -3.45 26.77
C GLY A 146 21.65 -2.06 26.15
N ARG A 147 22.25 -1.13 26.90
CA ARG A 147 22.35 0.34 26.65
C ARG A 147 22.81 0.78 25.24
N ASN A 148 23.27 -0.14 24.38
CA ASN A 148 23.89 0.15 23.07
C ASN A 148 23.18 -0.45 21.84
N GLU A 149 22.00 -1.08 21.95
CA GLU A 149 21.27 -1.51 20.73
C GLU A 149 20.57 -0.34 20.03
N ALA A 150 20.83 -0.18 18.72
CA ALA A 150 20.16 0.80 17.88
C ALA A 150 18.64 0.58 17.85
N ALA A 151 17.87 1.67 17.92
CA ALA A 151 16.42 1.62 17.90
C ALA A 151 15.91 1.04 16.56
N LYS A 152 15.17 -0.07 16.62
CA LYS A 152 14.63 -0.74 15.42
C LYS A 152 13.31 -0.09 15.01
N LEU A 153 13.06 0.05 13.71
CA LEU A 153 11.76 0.50 13.20
C LEU A 153 10.64 -0.41 13.70
N ARG A 154 9.50 0.18 14.06
CA ARG A 154 8.33 -0.55 14.56
C ARG A 154 7.55 -1.20 13.42
N LEU A 155 7.59 -0.61 12.23
CA LEU A 155 6.95 -1.12 11.02
C LEU A 155 7.95 -1.92 10.19
N ALA A 156 7.45 -2.94 9.50
CA ALA A 156 8.24 -3.65 8.49
C ALA A 156 8.43 -2.74 7.26
N PRO A 157 9.54 -2.89 6.50
CA PRO A 157 9.80 -2.11 5.30
C PRO A 157 8.64 -2.11 4.30
N SER A 158 7.98 -3.26 4.10
CA SER A 158 6.83 -3.35 3.18
C SER A 158 5.62 -2.53 3.62
N SER A 159 5.40 -2.39 4.92
CA SER A 159 4.33 -1.54 5.47
C SER A 159 4.66 -0.05 5.37
N ILE A 160 5.95 0.30 5.42
CA ILE A 160 6.42 1.66 5.18
C ILE A 160 6.22 2.00 3.69
N THR A 161 6.67 1.14 2.78
CA THR A 161 6.42 1.32 1.34
C THR A 161 4.92 1.38 1.02
N GLU A 162 4.07 0.61 1.70
CA GLU A 162 2.62 0.70 1.54
C GLU A 162 2.08 2.07 1.98
N LEU A 163 2.52 2.61 3.12
CA LEU A 163 2.14 3.96 3.56
C LEU A 163 2.61 5.04 2.59
N GLU A 164 3.86 4.95 2.13
CA GLU A 164 4.43 5.90 1.18
C GLU A 164 3.66 5.86 -0.13
N THR A 165 3.58 4.70 -0.77
CA THR A 165 3.00 4.57 -2.11
C THR A 165 1.47 4.62 -2.16
N ARG A 166 0.76 4.25 -1.08
CA ARG A 166 -0.72 4.18 -1.06
C ARG A 166 -1.38 5.29 -0.26
N LEU A 167 -0.62 6.14 0.42
CA LEU A 167 -1.14 7.30 1.14
C LEU A 167 -0.33 8.57 0.85
N ARG A 168 0.97 8.58 1.12
CA ARG A 168 1.80 9.81 1.03
C ARG A 168 1.99 10.31 -0.40
N ASP A 169 2.43 9.44 -1.28
CA ASP A 169 2.94 9.77 -2.61
C ASP A 169 1.90 9.57 -3.72
N ARG A 170 0.64 9.39 -3.33
CA ARG A 170 -0.46 9.27 -4.29
C ARG A 170 -0.70 10.61 -4.98
N PRO A 171 -0.80 10.65 -6.33
CA PRO A 171 -1.12 11.86 -7.06
C PRO A 171 -2.42 12.50 -6.57
N GLU A 172 -3.43 11.68 -6.25
CA GLU A 172 -4.74 12.16 -5.80
C GLU A 172 -4.68 12.88 -4.43
N ASN A 173 -3.62 12.66 -3.65
CA ASN A 173 -3.39 13.20 -2.31
C ASN A 173 -2.37 14.37 -2.29
N ALA A 174 -1.89 14.81 -3.47
CA ALA A 174 -0.77 15.75 -3.58
C ALA A 174 -1.04 17.12 -2.93
N GLU A 175 -2.27 17.62 -3.01
CA GLU A 175 -2.64 18.89 -2.38
C GLU A 175 -2.79 18.75 -0.87
N LEU A 176 -3.40 17.63 -0.43
CA LEU A 176 -3.73 17.39 0.96
C LEU A 176 -2.50 17.17 1.82
N LYS A 177 -1.47 16.50 1.29
CA LYS A 177 -0.28 16.13 2.08
C LYS A 177 0.46 17.33 2.67
N ASN A 178 0.40 18.48 2.02
CA ASN A 178 1.07 19.71 2.45
C ASN A 178 0.24 20.54 3.46
N ARG A 179 -1.05 20.24 3.63
CA ARG A 179 -1.90 20.93 4.60
C ARG A 179 -1.59 20.46 6.03
N PHE A 180 -1.76 21.36 7.00
CA PHE A 180 -1.67 20.99 8.42
C PHE A 180 -2.77 19.99 8.77
N VAL A 181 -2.47 19.01 9.64
CA VAL A 181 -3.45 17.99 10.06
C VAL A 181 -4.71 18.63 10.65
N LYS A 182 -4.54 19.75 11.36
CA LYS A 182 -5.63 20.54 11.95
C LYS A 182 -6.57 21.17 10.92
N GLU A 183 -6.09 21.47 9.71
CA GLU A 183 -6.90 22.03 8.62
C GLU A 183 -7.79 20.98 7.94
N LEU A 184 -7.48 19.71 8.11
CA LEU A 184 -8.17 18.65 7.38
C LEU A 184 -9.61 18.53 7.84
N ARG A 185 -10.47 18.17 6.89
CA ARG A 185 -11.89 17.88 7.08
C ARG A 185 -12.23 16.52 6.47
N LEU A 186 -13.44 16.04 6.77
CA LEU A 186 -13.89 14.73 6.31
C LEU A 186 -13.94 14.68 4.79
N GLU A 187 -14.58 15.70 4.22
CA GLU A 187 -14.77 15.87 2.79
C GLU A 187 -13.45 15.93 2.02
N ASP A 188 -12.37 16.46 2.61
CA ASP A 188 -11.08 16.51 1.96
C ASP A 188 -10.53 15.09 1.71
N LEU A 189 -10.76 14.16 2.65
CA LEU A 189 -10.34 12.76 2.53
C LEU A 189 -11.30 11.95 1.65
N GLU A 190 -12.59 12.29 1.66
CA GLU A 190 -13.60 11.68 0.78
C GLU A 190 -13.33 12.03 -0.68
N GLU A 191 -13.03 13.29 -0.99
CA GLU A 191 -12.66 13.71 -2.34
C GLU A 191 -11.42 12.96 -2.85
N VAL A 192 -10.42 12.74 -1.99
CA VAL A 192 -9.22 11.96 -2.37
C VAL A 192 -9.59 10.50 -2.62
N ARG A 193 -10.40 9.88 -1.75
CA ARG A 193 -10.92 8.50 -1.94
C ARG A 193 -11.65 8.39 -3.28
N ASP A 194 -12.56 9.32 -3.56
CA ASP A 194 -13.41 9.29 -4.76
C ASP A 194 -12.58 9.50 -6.02
N ARG A 195 -11.56 10.38 -5.99
CA ARG A 195 -10.58 10.51 -7.08
C ARG A 195 -9.78 9.22 -7.31
N ILE A 196 -9.42 8.50 -6.25
CA ILE A 196 -8.71 7.22 -6.34
C ILE A 196 -9.61 6.15 -6.99
N ASP A 197 -10.87 6.11 -6.61
CA ASP A 197 -11.83 5.14 -7.16
C ASP A 197 -12.13 5.45 -8.63
N ALA A 198 -12.17 6.74 -9.00
CA ALA A 198 -12.29 7.19 -10.39
C ALA A 198 -11.03 6.96 -11.24
N SER A 199 -9.84 6.81 -10.65
CA SER A 199 -8.56 6.70 -11.39
C SER A 199 -8.30 5.33 -12.01
N GLY A 200 -9.17 4.34 -11.77
CA GLY A 200 -8.97 2.97 -12.27
C GLY A 200 -7.86 2.21 -11.54
N SER A 201 -7.43 2.69 -10.36
CA SER A 201 -6.37 2.08 -9.51
C SER A 201 -6.74 0.71 -8.92
N GLY A 202 -7.91 0.18 -9.25
CA GLY A 202 -8.46 -1.08 -8.77
C GLY A 202 -9.39 -0.90 -7.57
N PRO A 203 -10.35 -1.82 -7.37
CA PRO A 203 -11.50 -1.62 -6.48
C PRO A 203 -11.14 -1.50 -4.99
N SER A 204 -9.95 -1.94 -4.57
CA SER A 204 -9.49 -1.85 -3.19
C SER A 204 -8.64 -0.63 -2.87
N ALA A 205 -8.36 0.22 -3.87
CA ALA A 205 -7.42 1.32 -3.74
C ALA A 205 -7.94 2.42 -2.80
N GLY A 206 -9.19 2.88 -2.98
CA GLY A 206 -9.82 3.86 -2.08
C GLY A 206 -9.96 3.32 -0.65
N ALA A 207 -10.38 2.07 -0.51
CA ALA A 207 -10.45 1.40 0.78
C ALA A 207 -9.11 1.38 1.53
N LYS A 208 -8.02 1.07 0.81
CA LYS A 208 -6.67 1.11 1.39
C LYS A 208 -6.27 2.50 1.84
N TYR A 209 -6.58 3.52 1.06
CA TYR A 209 -6.31 4.92 1.42
C TYR A 209 -7.03 5.29 2.72
N VAL A 210 -8.33 5.00 2.81
CA VAL A 210 -9.16 5.24 4.01
C VAL A 210 -8.56 4.57 5.24
N ASP A 211 -8.24 3.28 5.15
CA ASP A 211 -7.65 2.51 6.25
C ASP A 211 -6.32 3.10 6.75
N LEU A 212 -5.44 3.51 5.82
CA LEU A 212 -4.14 4.07 6.15
C LEU A 212 -4.26 5.47 6.73
N ALA A 213 -5.13 6.32 6.18
CA ALA A 213 -5.41 7.65 6.68
C ALA A 213 -5.92 7.61 8.13
N LYS A 214 -6.94 6.78 8.41
CA LYS A 214 -7.46 6.56 9.77
C LYS A 214 -6.36 6.06 10.71
N ARG A 215 -5.52 5.13 10.24
CA ARG A 215 -4.42 4.57 11.03
C ARG A 215 -3.40 5.62 11.47
N VAL A 216 -2.99 6.54 10.58
CA VAL A 216 -2.03 7.61 10.92
C VAL A 216 -2.67 8.68 11.81
N LEU A 217 -3.93 9.07 11.54
CA LEU A 217 -4.67 10.06 12.34
C LEU A 217 -4.93 9.57 13.76
N ARG A 218 -5.36 8.30 13.94
CA ARG A 218 -5.51 7.67 15.27
C ARG A 218 -4.20 7.71 16.08
N TRP A 219 -3.07 7.46 15.42
CA TRP A 219 -1.76 7.56 16.08
C TRP A 219 -1.39 9.00 16.40
N GLY A 220 -1.63 9.92 15.47
CA GLY A 220 -1.44 11.36 15.65
C GLY A 220 -2.18 11.85 16.89
N LEU A 221 -3.47 11.55 17.00
CA LEU A 221 -4.28 11.88 18.17
C LEU A 221 -3.73 11.25 19.45
N LYS A 222 -3.44 9.94 19.43
CA LYS A 222 -3.07 9.19 20.64
C LYS A 222 -1.67 9.51 21.16
N GLN A 223 -0.72 9.84 20.29
CA GLN A 223 0.72 9.90 20.63
C GLN A 223 1.36 11.26 20.35
N LYS A 224 0.79 12.05 19.44
CA LYS A 224 1.38 13.29 18.92
C LYS A 224 0.37 14.42 18.86
N ARG A 225 -0.60 14.44 19.79
CA ARG A 225 -1.69 15.43 19.83
C ARG A 225 -1.19 16.88 19.75
N ARG A 226 -0.18 17.21 20.55
CA ARG A 226 0.45 18.53 20.59
C ARG A 226 0.94 19.00 19.21
N PHE A 227 1.39 18.08 18.37
CA PHE A 227 1.94 18.40 17.05
C PHE A 227 0.89 18.35 15.95
N THR A 228 -0.19 17.58 16.11
CA THR A 228 -1.22 17.43 15.07
C THR A 228 -2.37 18.42 15.22
N GLY A 229 -2.59 18.95 16.43
CA GLY A 229 -3.73 19.81 16.73
C GLY A 229 -5.07 19.08 16.72
N LEU A 230 -5.07 17.74 16.68
CA LEU A 230 -6.28 16.93 16.74
C LEU A 230 -6.86 16.93 18.15
N GLU A 231 -8.17 17.10 18.27
CA GLU A 231 -8.87 17.09 19.56
C GLU A 231 -9.60 15.75 19.79
N PRO A 232 -9.55 15.16 21.00
CA PRO A 232 -10.15 13.84 21.27
C PRO A 232 -11.66 13.80 21.08
N THR A 233 -12.33 14.94 21.24
CA THR A 233 -13.78 15.07 21.07
C THR A 233 -14.20 15.20 19.61
N ALA A 234 -13.26 15.39 18.68
CA ALA A 234 -13.52 15.67 17.27
C ALA A 234 -12.84 14.63 16.37
N THR A 235 -13.29 13.37 16.44
CA THR A 235 -12.78 12.26 15.62
C THR A 235 -13.52 12.15 14.28
N TRP A 236 -13.65 13.26 13.55
CA TRP A 236 -14.42 13.34 12.30
C TRP A 236 -13.96 12.33 11.25
N TRP A 237 -12.66 12.02 11.19
CA TRP A 237 -12.09 11.05 10.23
C TRP A 237 -12.56 9.62 10.49
N GLU A 238 -13.15 9.33 11.66
CA GLU A 238 -13.71 8.01 11.93
C GLU A 238 -14.98 7.75 11.10
N ALA A 239 -15.66 8.81 10.65
CA ALA A 239 -16.78 8.72 9.71
C ALA A 239 -16.34 8.37 8.28
N LEU A 240 -15.05 8.54 7.94
CA LEU A 240 -14.52 8.15 6.64
C LEU A 240 -14.70 6.64 6.42
N SER A 241 -15.40 6.28 5.36
CA SER A 241 -15.80 4.90 5.04
C SER A 241 -15.48 4.54 3.58
N HIS A 242 -15.64 3.27 3.25
CA HIS A 242 -15.56 2.76 1.88
C HIS A 242 -16.52 1.58 1.73
N GLU A 243 -17.00 1.33 0.51
CA GLU A 243 -17.93 0.23 0.21
C GLU A 243 -17.21 -1.06 -0.24
N TYR A 244 -15.88 -1.01 -0.38
CA TYR A 244 -15.13 -2.18 -0.83
C TYR A 244 -15.29 -3.36 0.13
N GLU A 245 -15.99 -4.39 -0.36
CA GLU A 245 -16.02 -5.71 0.24
C GLU A 245 -15.05 -6.63 -0.48
N MET A 246 -14.24 -7.37 0.28
CA MET A 246 -13.46 -8.44 -0.33
C MET A 246 -14.42 -9.55 -0.73
N GLU A 247 -14.48 -9.86 -2.03
CA GLU A 247 -15.11 -11.07 -2.55
C GLU A 247 -14.74 -12.27 -1.67
N ASP A 248 -15.73 -13.10 -1.33
CA ASP A 248 -15.45 -14.36 -0.65
C ASP A 248 -14.64 -15.27 -1.58
N ARG A 249 -13.41 -15.53 -1.17
CA ARG A 249 -12.48 -16.42 -1.88
C ARG A 249 -12.28 -17.73 -1.13
N SER A 250 -13.10 -18.04 -0.12
CA SER A 250 -13.05 -19.28 0.66
C SER A 250 -13.18 -20.52 -0.23
N LYS A 251 -14.00 -20.44 -1.28
CA LYS A 251 -14.23 -21.51 -2.27
C LYS A 251 -13.21 -21.56 -3.40
N ARG A 252 -12.19 -20.68 -3.39
CA ARG A 252 -11.17 -20.62 -4.45
C ARG A 252 -9.99 -21.51 -4.08
N TYR A 253 -10.16 -22.80 -4.31
CA TYR A 253 -9.15 -23.85 -4.21
C TYR A 253 -9.18 -24.74 -5.46
N LEU A 254 -8.10 -25.47 -5.71
CA LEU A 254 -7.99 -26.44 -6.78
C LEU A 254 -7.95 -27.86 -6.21
N THR A 255 -8.54 -28.81 -6.91
CA THR A 255 -8.40 -30.23 -6.58
C THR A 255 -7.01 -30.73 -6.99
N PRO A 256 -6.53 -31.87 -6.45
CA PRO A 256 -5.30 -32.51 -6.92
C PRO A 256 -5.28 -32.74 -8.44
N ALA A 257 -6.44 -33.08 -9.04
CA ALA A 257 -6.58 -33.24 -10.48
C ALA A 257 -6.33 -31.93 -11.26
N GLN A 258 -6.89 -30.83 -10.78
CA GLN A 258 -6.68 -29.51 -11.36
C GLN A 258 -5.23 -29.04 -11.19
N ILE A 259 -4.60 -29.32 -10.04
CA ILE A 259 -3.19 -28.99 -9.81
C ILE A 259 -2.28 -29.81 -10.73
N GLY A 260 -2.55 -31.11 -10.89
CA GLY A 260 -1.84 -31.95 -11.85
C GLY A 260 -1.94 -31.41 -13.29
N MET A 261 -3.15 -31.01 -13.71
CA MET A 261 -3.38 -30.36 -15.00
C MET A 261 -2.60 -29.05 -15.14
N LEU A 262 -2.57 -28.21 -14.11
CA LEU A 262 -1.84 -26.95 -14.14
C LEU A 262 -0.33 -27.16 -14.27
N ILE A 263 0.25 -28.13 -13.54
CA ILE A 263 1.67 -28.46 -13.63
C ILE A 263 2.00 -29.00 -15.03
N ALA A 264 1.16 -29.85 -15.60
CA ALA A 264 1.31 -30.37 -16.96
C ALA A 264 1.21 -29.25 -18.02
N LEU A 265 0.26 -28.31 -17.87
CA LEU A 265 0.14 -27.14 -18.72
C LEU A 265 1.42 -26.29 -18.69
N LEU A 266 1.92 -25.97 -17.49
CA LEU A 266 3.14 -25.19 -17.30
C LEU A 266 4.35 -25.85 -17.98
N GLU A 267 4.46 -27.17 -17.89
CA GLU A 267 5.51 -27.93 -18.58
C GLU A 267 5.37 -27.88 -20.10
N ALA A 268 4.16 -28.08 -20.62
CA ALA A 268 3.90 -28.17 -22.05
C ALA A 268 4.10 -26.82 -22.78
N VAL A 269 3.79 -25.70 -22.12
CA VAL A 269 3.98 -24.36 -22.70
C VAL A 269 5.39 -23.80 -22.51
N ARG A 270 6.18 -24.36 -21.57
CA ARG A 270 7.57 -23.97 -21.29
C ARG A 270 8.45 -23.84 -22.54
N PRO A 271 8.55 -24.83 -23.44
CA PRO A 271 9.43 -24.73 -24.62
C PRO A 271 8.97 -23.69 -25.65
N LEU A 272 7.74 -23.21 -25.57
CA LEU A 272 7.18 -22.26 -26.53
C LEU A 272 7.64 -20.81 -26.25
N GLY A 273 8.15 -20.54 -25.05
CA GLY A 273 8.62 -19.20 -24.67
C GLY A 273 7.53 -18.12 -24.68
N GLY A 274 7.95 -16.88 -24.97
CA GLY A 274 7.13 -15.67 -24.91
C GLY A 274 7.41 -14.84 -23.65
N ASN A 275 6.36 -14.38 -22.98
CA ASN A 275 6.46 -13.44 -21.84
C ASN A 275 7.03 -14.02 -20.53
N ASN A 276 7.30 -15.32 -20.44
CA ASN A 276 7.80 -15.95 -19.22
C ASN A 276 9.03 -16.82 -19.54
N ASN A 277 10.05 -16.75 -18.69
CA ASN A 277 11.25 -17.58 -18.78
C ASN A 277 11.10 -18.86 -17.92
N ASP A 278 12.06 -19.79 -18.02
CA ASP A 278 12.00 -21.05 -17.27
C ASP A 278 12.10 -20.82 -15.75
N ALA A 279 12.75 -19.73 -15.29
CA ALA A 279 12.77 -19.39 -13.87
C ALA A 279 11.37 -19.08 -13.32
N VAL A 280 10.55 -18.32 -14.05
CA VAL A 280 9.16 -18.01 -13.65
C VAL A 280 8.25 -19.23 -13.75
N LEU A 281 8.33 -19.99 -14.85
CA LEU A 281 7.49 -21.18 -15.02
C LEU A 281 7.87 -22.30 -14.06
N GLY A 282 9.18 -22.53 -13.86
CA GLY A 282 9.69 -23.47 -12.85
C GLY A 282 9.29 -23.06 -11.44
N ALA A 283 9.35 -21.77 -11.10
CA ALA A 283 8.85 -21.29 -9.82
C ALA A 283 7.34 -21.53 -9.65
N LEU A 284 6.54 -21.30 -10.69
CA LEU A 284 5.12 -21.65 -10.66
C LEU A 284 4.92 -23.15 -10.44
N GLN A 285 5.61 -24.03 -11.19
CA GLN A 285 5.49 -25.48 -11.01
C GLN A 285 5.81 -25.89 -9.58
N VAL A 286 6.93 -25.41 -9.02
CA VAL A 286 7.31 -25.70 -7.63
C VAL A 286 6.29 -25.10 -6.64
N SER A 287 5.74 -23.91 -6.91
CA SER A 287 4.72 -23.28 -6.04
C SER A 287 3.44 -24.08 -5.87
N TRP A 288 3.15 -24.96 -6.85
CA TRP A 288 1.98 -25.84 -6.81
C TRP A 288 2.26 -27.22 -6.20
N MET A 289 3.52 -27.47 -5.82
CA MET A 289 3.98 -28.69 -5.15
C MET A 289 4.30 -28.44 -3.68
N ILE A 290 4.86 -27.27 -3.34
CA ILE A 290 5.24 -26.93 -1.96
C ILE A 290 4.44 -25.74 -1.43
N PRO A 291 3.76 -25.86 -0.26
CA PRO A 291 2.80 -24.86 0.23
C PRO A 291 3.38 -23.63 0.90
N GLN A 292 4.40 -23.06 0.26
CA GLN A 292 5.03 -21.83 0.70
C GLN A 292 4.48 -20.60 0.00
N ARG A 293 4.48 -19.49 0.74
CA ARG A 293 4.09 -18.19 0.18
C ARG A 293 5.03 -17.83 -0.96
N SER A 294 4.47 -17.20 -1.99
CA SER A 294 5.23 -16.76 -3.17
C SER A 294 6.49 -15.97 -2.83
N SER A 295 6.44 -15.11 -1.80
CA SER A 295 7.62 -14.33 -1.39
C SER A 295 8.73 -15.20 -0.77
N ALA A 296 8.39 -16.25 -0.03
CA ALA A 296 9.39 -17.17 0.54
C ALA A 296 9.94 -18.11 -0.54
N LEU A 297 9.09 -18.53 -1.47
CA LEU A 297 9.43 -19.39 -2.60
C LEU A 297 10.40 -18.71 -3.57
N VAL A 298 10.07 -17.51 -4.08
CA VAL A 298 10.92 -16.87 -5.11
C VAL A 298 12.28 -16.44 -4.56
N ASN A 299 12.39 -16.20 -3.26
CA ASN A 299 13.64 -15.88 -2.57
C ASN A 299 14.39 -17.12 -2.07
N MET A 300 14.03 -18.32 -2.51
CA MET A 300 14.83 -19.51 -2.21
C MET A 300 16.24 -19.38 -2.79
N LEU A 301 17.24 -19.78 -2.01
CA LEU A 301 18.62 -19.87 -2.48
C LEU A 301 18.82 -21.12 -3.34
N ALA A 302 19.78 -21.04 -4.26
CA ALA A 302 20.11 -22.11 -5.18
C ALA A 302 20.49 -23.41 -4.45
N LEU A 303 20.33 -24.54 -5.14
CA LEU A 303 20.59 -25.90 -4.61
C LEU A 303 22.00 -26.13 -4.06
N SER A 304 22.96 -25.27 -4.40
CA SER A 304 24.34 -25.31 -3.91
C SER A 304 24.55 -24.55 -2.59
N SER A 305 23.52 -23.86 -2.08
CA SER A 305 23.61 -23.14 -0.81
C SER A 305 23.53 -24.08 0.40
N ASP A 306 24.00 -23.58 1.54
CA ASP A 306 23.91 -24.23 2.87
C ASP A 306 22.47 -24.42 3.37
N ARG A 307 21.47 -23.89 2.66
CA ARG A 307 20.05 -24.02 3.00
C ARG A 307 19.44 -25.35 2.64
N TRP A 308 20.11 -26.11 1.78
CA TRP A 308 19.68 -27.40 1.31
C TRP A 308 20.47 -28.50 2.02
N ILE A 309 19.77 -29.34 2.76
CA ILE A 309 20.34 -30.55 3.34
C ILE A 309 19.61 -31.78 2.79
N PRO A 310 20.28 -32.94 2.63
CA PRO A 310 19.59 -34.19 2.35
C PRO A 310 18.53 -34.49 3.40
N ASP A 311 17.37 -35.00 3.00
CA ASP A 311 16.42 -35.57 3.97
C ASP A 311 17.03 -36.90 4.49
N PRO A 312 17.24 -37.05 5.81
CA PRO A 312 17.97 -38.20 6.35
C PRO A 312 17.17 -39.50 6.32
N ALA A 313 15.86 -39.47 6.04
CA ALA A 313 15.04 -40.67 6.13
C ALA A 313 15.12 -41.57 4.87
N PRO A 314 15.29 -42.89 5.03
CA PRO A 314 15.46 -43.83 3.91
C PRO A 314 14.30 -43.82 2.90
N GLU A 315 13.06 -43.75 3.38
CA GLU A 315 11.84 -43.72 2.56
C GLU A 315 11.67 -42.43 1.75
N ARG A 316 12.50 -41.41 2.03
CA ARG A 316 12.53 -40.13 1.33
C ARG A 316 13.83 -39.96 0.53
N ALA A 317 14.30 -41.04 -0.07
CA ALA A 317 15.43 -41.00 -0.99
C ALA A 317 15.23 -39.94 -2.10
N GLY A 318 16.22 -39.08 -2.28
CA GLY A 318 16.19 -37.99 -3.27
C GLY A 318 15.47 -36.71 -2.81
N TRP A 319 14.78 -36.72 -1.68
CA TRP A 319 14.21 -35.53 -1.08
C TRP A 319 15.31 -34.65 -0.48
N ARG A 320 15.03 -33.35 -0.38
CA ARG A 320 15.90 -32.40 0.31
C ARG A 320 15.10 -31.50 1.21
N ILE A 321 15.67 -31.11 2.33
CA ILE A 321 15.07 -30.14 3.24
C ILE A 321 15.61 -28.76 2.88
N TYR A 322 14.71 -27.80 2.70
CA TYR A 322 15.06 -26.39 2.60
C TYR A 322 14.81 -25.66 3.92
N ILE A 323 15.76 -24.80 4.31
CA ILE A 323 15.72 -24.03 5.57
C ILE A 323 15.58 -22.52 5.28
N TRP A 324 14.41 -21.96 5.56
CA TRP A 324 14.23 -20.51 5.68
C TRP A 324 14.57 -20.04 7.10
N LYS A 325 15.46 -19.06 7.21
CA LYS A 325 15.85 -18.44 8.48
C LYS A 325 14.75 -17.49 8.99
N PRO A 326 14.74 -17.20 10.31
CA PRO A 326 13.73 -16.34 10.92
C PRO A 326 13.55 -14.97 10.25
N ASP A 327 14.62 -14.34 9.76
CA ASP A 327 14.56 -13.03 9.12
C ASP A 327 13.87 -13.05 7.74
N GLU A 328 13.90 -14.20 7.06
CA GLU A 328 13.39 -14.42 5.69
C GLU A 328 11.88 -14.67 5.63
N VAL A 329 11.24 -14.97 6.77
CA VAL A 329 9.81 -15.33 6.82
C VAL A 329 9.00 -14.45 7.77
N LYS A 330 7.71 -14.26 7.45
CA LYS A 330 6.82 -13.32 8.17
C LYS A 330 6.66 -13.64 9.67
N ASN A 331 6.68 -14.91 10.06
CA ASN A 331 6.43 -15.34 11.43
C ASN A 331 7.68 -15.28 12.32
N LYS A 332 8.84 -14.87 11.76
CA LYS A 332 10.10 -14.71 12.50
C LYS A 332 10.56 -15.97 13.22
N ARG A 333 10.35 -17.12 12.58
CA ARG A 333 10.79 -18.45 13.05
C ARG A 333 11.48 -19.17 11.91
N GLU A 334 12.41 -20.04 12.24
CA GLU A 334 12.99 -20.92 11.25
C GLU A 334 11.91 -21.85 10.69
N ILE A 335 11.87 -22.01 9.37
CA ILE A 335 10.97 -22.95 8.69
C ILE A 335 11.84 -23.95 7.94
N LYS A 336 11.65 -25.23 8.27
CA LYS A 336 12.18 -26.36 7.51
C LYS A 336 11.02 -27.02 6.75
N LEU A 337 11.25 -27.38 5.49
CA LEU A 337 10.30 -28.13 4.66
C LEU A 337 11.04 -29.14 3.81
N SER A 338 10.59 -30.40 3.85
CA SER A 338 11.03 -31.43 2.91
C SER A 338 10.41 -31.17 1.53
N VAL A 339 11.26 -31.12 0.51
CA VAL A 339 10.93 -30.81 -0.88
C VAL A 339 11.08 -32.09 -1.71
N PRO A 340 10.04 -32.46 -2.48
CA PRO A 340 10.03 -33.73 -3.21
C PRO A 340 11.02 -33.76 -4.38
N PRO A 341 11.52 -34.94 -4.79
CA PRO A 341 12.54 -35.08 -5.84
C PRO A 341 12.14 -34.40 -7.16
N ILE A 342 10.88 -34.47 -7.56
CA ILE A 342 10.38 -33.80 -8.77
C ILE A 342 10.58 -32.28 -8.73
N ALA A 343 10.38 -31.65 -7.57
CA ALA A 343 10.63 -30.22 -7.40
C ALA A 343 12.14 -29.93 -7.43
N ILE A 344 12.97 -30.82 -6.88
CA ILE A 344 14.43 -30.74 -6.99
C ILE A 344 14.88 -30.82 -8.46
N GLU A 345 14.28 -31.68 -9.28
CA GLU A 345 14.60 -31.77 -10.71
C GLU A 345 14.19 -30.49 -11.47
N ILE A 346 13.05 -29.89 -11.14
CA ILE A 346 12.67 -28.58 -11.70
C ILE A 346 13.69 -27.51 -11.30
N LEU A 347 14.14 -27.48 -10.05
CA LEU A 347 15.15 -26.54 -9.57
C LEU A 347 16.51 -26.72 -10.29
N LYS A 348 16.95 -27.98 -10.51
CA LYS A 348 18.17 -28.28 -11.29
C LYS A 348 18.03 -27.77 -12.73
N ARG A 349 16.89 -28.01 -13.36
CA ARG A 349 16.59 -27.54 -14.72
C ARG A 349 16.65 -26.01 -14.81
N VAL A 350 16.00 -25.32 -13.87
CA VAL A 350 16.03 -23.84 -13.80
C VAL A 350 17.46 -23.33 -13.59
N ALA A 351 18.25 -23.98 -12.74
CA ALA A 351 19.65 -23.61 -12.52
C ALA A 351 20.48 -23.77 -13.81
N GLN A 352 20.28 -24.85 -14.57
CA GLN A 352 20.94 -25.05 -15.86
C GLN A 352 20.52 -24.00 -16.90
N TYR A 353 19.22 -23.76 -17.05
CA TYR A 353 18.70 -22.70 -17.93
C TYR A 353 19.30 -21.34 -17.56
N SER A 354 19.31 -21.01 -16.28
CA SER A 354 19.80 -19.71 -15.80
C SER A 354 21.30 -19.57 -16.03
N LYS A 355 22.09 -20.63 -15.79
CA LYS A 355 23.52 -20.65 -16.10
C LYS A 355 23.79 -20.42 -17.59
N GLN A 356 23.01 -21.05 -18.47
CA GLN A 356 23.10 -20.82 -19.92
C GLN A 356 22.68 -19.39 -20.31
N GLN A 357 21.65 -18.84 -19.66
CA GLN A 357 21.19 -17.49 -19.96
C GLN A 357 22.10 -16.40 -19.40
N LEU A 358 22.77 -16.61 -18.28
CA LEU A 358 23.59 -15.59 -17.62
C LEU A 358 25.08 -15.77 -17.89
N SER A 359 25.51 -16.93 -18.40
CA SER A 359 26.92 -17.35 -18.45
C SER A 359 27.62 -17.30 -17.08
N ALA A 360 26.84 -17.39 -16.01
CA ALA A 360 27.26 -17.31 -14.61
C ALA A 360 26.22 -18.01 -13.72
N VAL A 361 26.62 -18.36 -12.50
CA VAL A 361 25.80 -19.03 -11.48
C VAL A 361 25.20 -18.01 -10.53
N SER A 362 23.87 -17.99 -10.44
CA SER A 362 23.12 -17.15 -9.51
C SER A 362 23.04 -17.80 -8.12
N MET A 363 22.99 -16.98 -7.07
CA MET A 363 22.72 -17.43 -5.70
C MET A 363 21.25 -17.81 -5.47
N TRP A 364 20.33 -17.35 -6.32
CA TRP A 364 18.90 -17.61 -6.26
C TRP A 364 18.51 -18.88 -7.01
N ALA A 365 17.53 -19.61 -6.46
CA ALA A 365 16.89 -20.74 -7.13
C ALA A 365 16.09 -20.33 -8.37
N PHE A 366 15.53 -19.11 -8.35
CA PHE A 366 14.72 -18.55 -9.44
C PHE A 366 15.21 -17.13 -9.80
N PRO A 367 16.32 -16.99 -10.54
CA PRO A 367 16.88 -15.68 -10.87
C PRO A 367 16.10 -14.93 -11.96
N GLN A 368 16.19 -13.60 -11.92
CA GLN A 368 15.81 -12.73 -13.03
C GLN A 368 16.88 -12.77 -14.12
N ASP A 369 16.44 -12.75 -15.38
CA ASP A 369 17.32 -12.64 -16.56
C ASP A 369 17.23 -11.27 -17.25
N ARG A 370 16.60 -10.28 -16.62
CA ARG A 370 16.42 -8.92 -17.19
C ARG A 370 17.76 -8.24 -17.49
N ASN A 371 18.78 -8.46 -16.65
CA ASN A 371 20.11 -7.88 -16.80
C ASN A 371 21.11 -8.85 -17.48
N LYS A 372 20.63 -9.90 -18.16
CA LYS A 372 21.48 -10.98 -18.68
C LYS A 372 22.64 -10.50 -19.55
N TYR A 373 22.45 -9.46 -20.37
CA TYR A 373 23.52 -8.94 -21.23
C TYR A 373 24.65 -8.29 -20.42
N LEU A 374 24.31 -7.52 -19.40
CA LEU A 374 25.29 -6.90 -18.49
C LEU A 374 26.01 -7.99 -17.68
N VAL A 375 25.27 -8.96 -17.17
CA VAL A 375 25.85 -10.10 -16.44
C VAL A 375 26.81 -10.89 -17.31
N ARG A 376 26.42 -11.24 -18.55
CA ARG A 376 27.31 -11.93 -19.51
C ARG A 376 28.56 -11.13 -19.84
N ALA A 377 28.42 -9.81 -20.05
CA ALA A 377 29.55 -8.94 -20.36
C ALA A 377 30.55 -8.88 -19.19
N LEU A 378 30.09 -8.91 -17.94
CA LEU A 378 30.94 -8.95 -16.75
C LEU A 378 31.56 -10.34 -16.55
N ALA A 379 30.79 -11.42 -16.71
CA ALA A 379 31.27 -12.79 -16.62
C ALA A 379 32.38 -13.07 -17.65
N ALA A 380 32.27 -12.53 -18.87
CA ALA A 380 33.32 -12.64 -19.88
C ALA A 380 34.65 -11.94 -19.49
N LYS A 381 34.58 -10.87 -18.69
CA LYS A 381 35.75 -10.15 -18.17
C LYS A 381 36.34 -10.84 -16.94
N GLN A 382 35.51 -11.45 -16.10
CA GLN A 382 35.89 -12.11 -14.85
C GLN A 382 36.11 -13.61 -15.08
N ARG A 383 37.17 -13.97 -15.82
CA ARG A 383 37.47 -15.37 -16.22
C ARG A 383 37.53 -16.38 -15.07
N ASN A 384 37.69 -15.94 -13.82
CA ASN A 384 37.84 -16.79 -12.64
C ASN A 384 36.63 -16.76 -11.67
N ASP A 385 35.65 -15.87 -11.84
CA ASP A 385 34.46 -15.83 -11.00
C ASP A 385 33.22 -16.16 -11.84
N ASN A 386 32.75 -17.40 -11.70
CA ASN A 386 31.58 -17.89 -12.42
C ASN A 386 30.27 -17.53 -11.70
N ARG A 387 30.26 -16.51 -10.83
CA ARG A 387 29.08 -16.04 -10.10
C ARG A 387 28.52 -14.76 -10.68
N VAL A 388 27.20 -14.59 -10.56
CA VAL A 388 26.56 -13.32 -10.90
C VAL A 388 26.99 -12.26 -9.87
N PRO A 389 27.41 -11.05 -10.29
CA PRO A 389 27.72 -9.98 -9.34
C PRO A 389 26.53 -9.65 -8.43
N ALA A 390 26.75 -9.58 -7.12
CA ALA A 390 25.67 -9.47 -6.11
C ALA A 390 24.70 -8.29 -6.32
N HIS A 391 25.16 -7.17 -6.88
CA HIS A 391 24.30 -6.03 -7.17
C HIS A 391 23.34 -6.28 -8.36
N LEU A 392 23.68 -7.22 -9.24
CA LEU A 392 22.88 -7.65 -10.40
C LEU A 392 22.11 -8.94 -10.13
N ASP A 393 22.51 -9.72 -9.14
CA ASP A 393 21.90 -11.01 -8.83
C ASP A 393 20.59 -10.83 -8.06
N LYS A 394 19.46 -10.92 -8.77
CA LYS A 394 18.11 -10.69 -8.22
C LYS A 394 17.23 -11.91 -8.47
N ALA A 395 16.50 -12.35 -7.45
CA ALA A 395 15.40 -13.31 -7.60
C ALA A 395 14.21 -12.71 -8.36
N ILE A 396 13.43 -13.53 -9.06
CA ILE A 396 12.13 -13.12 -9.61
C ILE A 396 11.21 -12.59 -8.50
N THR A 397 10.21 -11.80 -8.86
CA THR A 397 9.25 -11.26 -7.90
C THR A 397 7.98 -12.12 -7.83
N PRO A 398 7.21 -12.05 -6.73
CA PRO A 398 5.88 -12.67 -6.67
C PRO A 398 4.93 -12.16 -7.77
N SER A 399 5.09 -10.90 -8.21
CA SER A 399 4.30 -10.36 -9.32
C SER A 399 4.58 -11.06 -10.65
N SER A 400 5.82 -11.52 -10.89
CA SER A 400 6.14 -12.32 -12.08
C SER A 400 5.31 -13.59 -12.18
N LEU A 401 5.01 -14.25 -11.04
CA LEU A 401 4.15 -15.43 -11.00
C LEU A 401 2.71 -15.10 -11.41
N ASN A 402 2.16 -14.00 -10.89
CA ASN A 402 0.81 -13.55 -11.25
C ASN A 402 0.74 -13.15 -12.73
N HIS A 403 1.71 -12.40 -13.24
CA HIS A 403 1.77 -12.03 -14.65
C HIS A 403 1.88 -13.23 -15.59
N ALA A 404 2.51 -14.31 -15.13
CA ALA A 404 2.57 -15.56 -15.88
C ALA A 404 1.20 -16.26 -15.91
N LEU A 405 0.49 -16.33 -14.77
CA LEU A 405 -0.88 -16.86 -14.71
C LEU A 405 -1.87 -16.00 -15.50
N ASP A 406 -1.73 -14.67 -15.48
CA ASP A 406 -2.54 -13.75 -16.29
C ASP A 406 -2.37 -14.00 -17.78
N ALA A 407 -1.14 -14.31 -18.21
CA ALA A 407 -0.84 -14.65 -19.59
C ALA A 407 -1.48 -15.99 -19.99
N LEU A 408 -1.48 -16.98 -19.09
CA LEU A 408 -2.17 -18.26 -19.31
C LEU A 408 -3.69 -18.12 -19.31
N ALA A 409 -4.23 -17.16 -18.55
CA ALA A 409 -5.66 -16.86 -18.46
C ALA A 409 -6.18 -15.98 -19.61
N GLY A 410 -5.36 -15.68 -20.63
CA GLY A 410 -5.75 -14.80 -21.74
C GLY A 410 -6.00 -13.33 -21.34
N ARG A 411 -5.54 -12.91 -20.16
CA ARG A 411 -5.71 -11.53 -19.66
C ARG A 411 -4.67 -10.56 -20.20
N LYS A 412 -3.78 -11.04 -21.07
CA LYS A 412 -2.86 -10.20 -21.86
C LYS A 412 -3.44 -10.02 -23.27
N PRO A 413 -3.45 -8.80 -23.83
CA PRO A 413 -3.96 -8.57 -25.18
C PRO A 413 -3.33 -9.51 -26.21
N GLY A 414 -4.17 -10.21 -26.99
CA GLY A 414 -3.73 -11.16 -28.03
C GLY A 414 -3.33 -12.55 -27.51
N TRP A 415 -3.49 -12.84 -26.22
CA TRP A 415 -3.17 -14.15 -25.65
C TRP A 415 -4.44 -14.98 -25.43
N PRO A 416 -4.44 -16.27 -25.79
CA PRO A 416 -5.58 -17.16 -25.55
C PRO A 416 -5.70 -17.51 -24.06
N ASP A 417 -6.93 -17.77 -23.60
CA ASP A 417 -7.19 -18.33 -22.29
C ASP A 417 -6.94 -19.85 -22.29
N LEU A 418 -5.70 -20.23 -21.97
CA LEU A 418 -5.26 -21.61 -21.87
C LEU A 418 -5.78 -22.30 -20.60
N LEU A 419 -6.04 -21.55 -19.52
CA LEU A 419 -6.56 -22.12 -18.28
C LEU A 419 -7.94 -22.71 -18.50
N THR A 420 -8.86 -21.95 -19.09
CA THR A 420 -10.21 -22.43 -19.40
C THR A 420 -10.19 -23.59 -20.39
N VAL A 421 -9.29 -23.58 -21.38
CA VAL A 421 -9.15 -24.67 -22.36
C VAL A 421 -8.83 -26.01 -21.70
N VAL A 422 -8.01 -26.02 -20.66
CA VAL A 422 -7.67 -27.25 -19.91
C VAL A 422 -8.61 -27.52 -18.73
N GLY A 423 -9.70 -26.76 -18.58
CA GLY A 423 -10.70 -26.94 -17.53
C GLY A 423 -10.28 -26.39 -16.16
N LEU A 424 -9.40 -25.40 -16.14
CA LEU A 424 -9.00 -24.68 -14.92
C LEU A 424 -9.75 -23.35 -14.79
N PRO A 425 -9.98 -22.85 -13.57
CA PRO A 425 -10.52 -21.51 -13.38
C PRO A 425 -9.61 -20.45 -14.01
N ASN A 426 -10.21 -19.49 -14.72
CA ASN A 426 -9.47 -18.39 -15.36
C ASN A 426 -8.88 -17.36 -14.36
N ARG A 427 -9.13 -17.52 -13.06
CA ARG A 427 -8.61 -16.67 -11.99
C ARG A 427 -8.06 -17.50 -10.84
N ILE A 428 -6.78 -17.84 -10.96
CA ILE A 428 -5.99 -18.51 -9.92
C ILE A 428 -4.75 -17.68 -9.59
N GLY A 429 -4.21 -17.85 -8.38
CA GLY A 429 -2.94 -17.30 -7.97
C GLY A 429 -2.17 -18.29 -7.09
N PRO A 430 -0.86 -18.11 -6.88
CA PRO A 430 -0.07 -19.07 -6.10
C PRO A 430 -0.51 -19.19 -4.63
N HIS A 431 -1.28 -18.23 -4.11
CA HIS A 431 -1.88 -18.34 -2.77
C HIS A 431 -3.05 -19.35 -2.71
N ASP A 432 -3.66 -19.69 -3.85
CA ASP A 432 -4.75 -20.66 -3.90
C ASP A 432 -4.25 -22.09 -3.67
N GLU A 433 -2.96 -22.36 -3.91
CA GLU A 433 -2.33 -23.61 -3.52
C GLU A 433 -2.45 -23.87 -2.02
N ARG A 434 -2.16 -22.86 -1.19
CA ARG A 434 -2.27 -22.99 0.28
C ARG A 434 -3.69 -23.36 0.71
N ARG A 435 -4.70 -22.81 0.03
CA ARG A 435 -6.11 -23.14 0.27
C ARG A 435 -6.46 -24.54 -0.21
N SER A 436 -5.86 -24.96 -1.32
CA SER A 436 -6.02 -26.30 -1.89
C SER A 436 -5.46 -27.37 -0.95
N VAL A 437 -4.26 -27.13 -0.40
CA VAL A 437 -3.65 -28.02 0.61
C VAL A 437 -4.49 -28.06 1.89
N THR A 438 -4.96 -26.91 2.39
CA THR A 438 -5.87 -26.90 3.55
C THR A 438 -7.14 -27.70 3.29
N SER A 439 -7.84 -27.42 2.19
CA SER A 439 -9.09 -28.09 1.85
C SER A 439 -8.89 -29.59 1.62
N PHE A 440 -7.78 -30.00 0.98
CA PHE A 440 -7.43 -31.40 0.80
C PHE A 440 -7.37 -32.13 2.15
N PHE A 441 -6.53 -31.65 3.08
CA PHE A 441 -6.37 -32.31 4.38
C PHE A 441 -7.61 -32.24 5.27
N GLU A 442 -8.36 -31.13 5.22
CA GLU A 442 -9.62 -31.01 5.98
C GLU A 442 -10.64 -32.07 5.53
N ASN A 443 -10.70 -32.40 4.23
CA ASN A 443 -11.61 -33.42 3.70
C ASN A 443 -11.27 -34.85 4.18
N PHE A 444 -10.03 -35.09 4.65
CA PHE A 444 -9.61 -36.38 5.21
C PHE A 444 -9.62 -36.40 6.75
N GLY A 445 -10.05 -35.33 7.41
CA GLY A 445 -9.94 -35.20 8.88
C GLY A 445 -8.51 -34.93 9.38
N GLU A 446 -7.59 -34.62 8.46
CA GLU A 446 -6.15 -34.57 8.68
C GLU A 446 -5.60 -33.14 8.72
N GLY A 447 -6.40 -32.20 9.23
CA GLY A 447 -6.09 -30.76 9.24
C GLY A 447 -4.78 -30.38 9.98
N ALA A 448 -4.26 -31.28 10.82
CA ALA A 448 -2.96 -31.11 11.48
C ALA A 448 -1.80 -31.01 10.46
N TYR A 449 -1.82 -31.83 9.39
CA TYR A 449 -0.81 -31.77 8.33
C TYR A 449 -0.85 -30.43 7.58
N ALA A 450 -2.05 -29.95 7.22
CA ALA A 450 -2.19 -28.62 6.62
C ALA A 450 -1.64 -27.51 7.51
N SER A 451 -1.98 -27.52 8.80
CA SER A 451 -1.48 -26.54 9.77
C SER A 451 0.05 -26.56 9.87
N ALA A 452 0.65 -27.75 9.93
CA ALA A 452 2.09 -27.93 10.00
C ALA A 452 2.82 -27.48 8.73
N LEU A 453 2.32 -27.86 7.54
CA LEU A 453 2.88 -27.47 6.24
C LEU A 453 2.84 -25.96 6.01
N LEU A 454 1.74 -25.31 6.43
CA LEU A 454 1.53 -23.87 6.27
C LEU A 454 2.18 -23.02 7.36
N ASP A 455 2.71 -23.67 8.39
CA ASP A 455 3.32 -23.09 9.59
C ASP A 455 2.40 -22.07 10.28
N HIS A 456 1.10 -22.39 10.32
CA HIS A 456 0.10 -21.61 11.04
C HIS A 456 0.22 -21.87 12.55
N ARG A 457 0.02 -20.83 13.36
CA ARG A 457 -0.22 -21.05 14.79
C ARG A 457 -1.62 -21.66 14.92
N VAL A 458 -1.73 -22.78 15.62
CA VAL A 458 -3.00 -23.15 16.25
C VAL A 458 -3.20 -22.14 17.38
N SER A 459 -3.80 -21.00 17.07
CA SER A 459 -4.17 -19.99 18.05
C SER A 459 -5.67 -20.10 18.28
N GLY A 460 -6.04 -20.45 19.50
CA GLY A 460 -7.42 -20.64 19.92
C GLY A 460 -7.70 -22.11 20.22
N ALA A 461 -8.13 -22.37 21.45
CA ALA A 461 -8.60 -23.67 21.92
C ALA A 461 -9.95 -24.08 21.32
N ASP A 462 -10.27 -23.60 20.12
CA ASP A 462 -11.55 -23.86 19.44
C ASP A 462 -11.30 -24.56 18.11
N LYS A 463 -11.92 -25.73 18.00
CA LYS A 463 -12.02 -26.66 16.84
C LYS A 463 -10.97 -27.78 16.69
N MET A 464 -10.27 -28.17 17.74
CA MET A 464 -9.74 -29.54 17.87
C MET A 464 -10.00 -30.04 19.30
N SER A 465 -10.40 -31.30 19.45
CA SER A 465 -10.68 -31.88 20.77
C SER A 465 -9.49 -31.66 21.71
N ARG A 466 -9.76 -31.39 22.99
CA ARG A 466 -8.74 -31.12 24.01
C ARG A 466 -7.72 -32.26 24.16
N GLU A 467 -8.08 -33.48 23.78
CA GLU A 467 -7.18 -34.64 23.74
C GLU A 467 -6.13 -34.52 22.63
N VAL A 468 -6.53 -34.08 21.43
CA VAL A 468 -5.57 -33.78 20.35
C VAL A 468 -4.68 -32.62 20.78
N ALA A 469 -5.22 -31.52 21.31
CA ALA A 469 -4.42 -30.35 21.67
C ALA A 469 -3.37 -30.62 22.77
N ALA A 470 -3.68 -31.47 23.77
CA ALA A 470 -2.76 -31.79 24.87
C ALA A 470 -1.64 -32.74 24.44
N ILE A 471 -1.95 -33.77 23.64
CA ILE A 471 -0.94 -34.64 23.00
C ILE A 471 -0.13 -33.85 21.95
N THR A 472 -0.75 -32.85 21.33
CA THR A 472 -0.18 -31.99 20.27
C THR A 472 0.66 -30.81 20.79
N GLN A 473 0.69 -30.55 22.10
CA GLN A 473 1.54 -29.51 22.68
C GLN A 473 2.78 -30.06 23.38
N SER A 474 2.69 -31.23 24.03
CA SER A 474 3.82 -31.82 24.76
C SER A 474 4.84 -32.52 23.85
N VAL A 475 4.42 -33.00 22.67
CA VAL A 475 5.28 -33.69 21.69
C VAL A 475 5.94 -32.71 20.68
N TYR A 476 5.52 -31.45 20.65
CA TYR A 476 5.76 -30.53 19.52
C TYR A 476 6.79 -29.42 19.80
N SER A 477 8.07 -29.78 19.96
CA SER A 477 9.18 -28.82 19.97
C SER A 477 9.56 -28.36 18.55
N ALA A 478 9.96 -27.09 18.40
CA ALA A 478 9.94 -26.35 17.13
C ALA A 478 11.05 -26.68 16.12
N ALA A 479 11.99 -27.58 16.44
CA ALA A 479 13.10 -27.95 15.56
C ALA A 479 12.85 -29.23 14.72
N ASP A 480 11.84 -30.05 15.10
CA ASP A 480 11.70 -31.46 14.66
C ASP A 480 10.45 -31.77 13.83
N ARG A 481 9.68 -30.76 13.39
CA ARG A 481 8.48 -30.99 12.55
C ARG A 481 8.78 -31.43 11.12
N VAL A 482 10.04 -31.68 10.77
CA VAL A 482 10.42 -32.04 9.40
C VAL A 482 9.77 -33.36 9.00
N VAL A 483 9.81 -34.38 9.88
CA VAL A 483 9.21 -35.70 9.62
C VAL A 483 7.70 -35.57 9.39
N PHE A 484 6.98 -34.94 10.31
CA PHE A 484 5.53 -34.75 10.19
C PHE A 484 5.13 -33.89 8.96
N LYS A 485 5.90 -32.85 8.64
CA LYS A 485 5.68 -32.08 7.40
C LYS A 485 5.98 -32.93 6.16
N ALA A 486 6.97 -33.80 6.21
CA ALA A 486 7.33 -34.67 5.11
C ALA A 486 6.27 -35.74 4.86
N GLU A 487 5.68 -36.33 5.90
CA GLU A 487 4.51 -37.22 5.80
C GLU A 487 3.32 -36.53 5.12
N GLY A 488 2.97 -35.32 5.57
CA GLY A 488 1.94 -34.52 4.91
C GLY A 488 2.31 -34.22 3.44
N MET A 489 3.56 -33.86 3.16
CA MET A 489 4.00 -33.64 1.79
C MET A 489 3.92 -34.91 0.94
N LEU A 490 4.23 -36.08 1.49
CA LEU A 490 4.10 -37.37 0.79
C LEU A 490 2.64 -37.61 0.41
N MET A 491 1.71 -37.53 1.36
CA MET A 491 0.27 -37.72 1.11
C MET A 491 -0.26 -36.73 0.06
N TRP A 492 0.17 -35.47 0.14
CA TRP A 492 -0.17 -34.46 -0.87
C TRP A 492 0.34 -34.84 -2.26
N MET A 493 1.61 -35.24 -2.36
CA MET A 493 2.24 -35.59 -3.63
C MET A 493 1.71 -36.92 -4.21
N GLU A 494 1.29 -37.87 -3.37
CA GLU A 494 0.61 -39.10 -3.78
C GLU A 494 -0.73 -38.80 -4.47
N ALA A 495 -1.42 -37.73 -4.10
CA ALA A 495 -2.63 -37.29 -4.79
C ALA A 495 -2.33 -36.49 -6.08
N VAL A 496 -1.31 -35.63 -6.07
CA VAL A 496 -1.01 -34.72 -7.18
C VAL A 496 -0.25 -35.39 -8.33
N LEU A 497 0.73 -36.25 -8.03
CA LEU A 497 1.60 -36.83 -9.06
C LEU A 497 0.89 -37.75 -10.05
N PRO A 498 0.02 -38.69 -9.62
CA PRO A 498 -0.73 -39.50 -10.56
C PRO A 498 -1.61 -38.65 -11.47
N ALA A 499 -2.21 -37.59 -10.93
CA ALA A 499 -3.03 -36.68 -11.71
C ALA A 499 -2.22 -35.84 -12.71
N TYR A 500 -1.02 -35.42 -12.34
CA TYR A 500 -0.07 -34.76 -13.25
C TYR A 500 0.33 -35.69 -14.41
N GLU A 501 0.66 -36.96 -14.12
CA GLU A 501 1.00 -37.93 -15.17
C GLU A 501 -0.19 -38.26 -16.08
N ALA A 502 -1.40 -38.36 -15.52
CA ALA A 502 -2.62 -38.51 -16.30
C ALA A 502 -2.87 -37.29 -17.20
N ALA A 503 -2.68 -36.07 -16.67
CA ALA A 503 -2.91 -34.83 -17.39
C ALA A 503 -1.99 -34.64 -18.61
N LYS A 504 -0.77 -35.20 -18.60
CA LYS A 504 0.14 -35.17 -19.77
C LYS A 504 -0.47 -35.82 -21.01
N LYS A 505 -1.40 -36.77 -20.82
CA LYS A 505 -2.09 -37.50 -21.91
C LYS A 505 -3.43 -36.87 -22.29
N ASP A 506 -3.85 -35.80 -21.61
CA ASP A 506 -5.14 -35.17 -21.85
C ASP A 506 -5.14 -34.39 -23.19
N PRO A 507 -6.10 -34.63 -24.08
CA PRO A 507 -6.15 -33.96 -25.39
C PRO A 507 -6.31 -32.44 -25.30
N ARG A 508 -6.87 -31.92 -24.19
CA ARG A 508 -6.97 -30.47 -23.95
C ARG A 508 -5.60 -29.81 -23.83
N LEU A 509 -4.60 -30.52 -23.34
CA LEU A 509 -3.23 -30.02 -23.24
C LEU A 509 -2.62 -29.77 -24.64
N ALA A 510 -2.82 -30.72 -25.56
CA ALA A 510 -2.38 -30.57 -26.95
C ALA A 510 -3.07 -29.37 -27.63
N LYS A 511 -4.37 -29.20 -27.40
CA LYS A 511 -5.14 -28.05 -27.89
C LYS A 511 -4.59 -26.73 -27.33
N ALA A 512 -4.32 -26.65 -26.02
CA ALA A 512 -3.75 -25.46 -25.40
C ALA A 512 -2.37 -25.11 -26.00
N VAL A 513 -1.51 -26.11 -26.23
CA VAL A 513 -0.21 -25.93 -26.90
C VAL A 513 -0.36 -25.40 -28.32
N GLN A 514 -1.31 -25.93 -29.11
CA GLN A 514 -1.57 -25.45 -30.46
C GLN A 514 -2.06 -24.01 -30.48
N MET A 515 -3.03 -23.66 -29.61
CA MET A 515 -3.52 -22.29 -29.47
C MET A 515 -2.40 -21.33 -29.09
N ARG A 516 -1.51 -21.76 -28.19
CA ARG A 516 -0.34 -20.99 -27.78
C ARG A 516 0.64 -20.74 -28.93
N LYS A 517 0.93 -21.77 -29.74
CA LYS A 517 1.76 -21.65 -30.95
C LYS A 517 1.15 -20.68 -31.96
N ALA A 518 -0.15 -20.79 -32.22
CA ALA A 518 -0.86 -19.90 -33.14
C ALA A 518 -0.80 -18.43 -32.68
N ALA A 519 -1.03 -18.17 -31.39
CA ALA A 519 -0.94 -16.83 -30.82
C ALA A 519 0.46 -16.21 -30.95
N LEU A 520 1.51 -17.00 -30.71
CA LEU A 520 2.89 -16.55 -30.89
C LEU A 520 3.22 -16.25 -32.36
N ALA A 521 2.78 -17.09 -33.29
CA ALA A 521 2.98 -16.86 -34.73
C ALA A 521 2.30 -15.57 -35.20
N ASN A 522 1.07 -15.32 -34.73
CA ASN A 522 0.32 -14.11 -35.05
C ASN A 522 0.95 -12.85 -34.45
N GLY A 523 1.45 -12.91 -33.21
CA GLY A 523 2.15 -11.80 -32.56
C GLY A 523 3.44 -11.38 -33.30
N VAL A 524 4.24 -12.35 -33.75
CA VAL A 524 5.46 -12.09 -34.54
C VAL A 524 5.13 -11.46 -35.90
N SER A 525 4.02 -11.86 -36.52
CA SER A 525 3.54 -11.26 -37.78
C SER A 525 3.17 -9.79 -37.62
N GLU A 526 2.46 -9.44 -36.54
CA GLU A 526 2.04 -8.06 -36.26
C GLU A 526 3.21 -7.15 -35.84
N GLU A 527 4.18 -7.65 -35.05
CA GLU A 527 5.40 -6.91 -34.75
C GLU A 527 6.25 -6.64 -36.00
N ARG A 528 6.38 -7.63 -36.90
CA ARG A 528 7.05 -7.44 -38.19
C ARG A 528 6.36 -6.40 -39.07
N LYS A 529 5.02 -6.37 -39.13
CA LYS A 529 4.27 -5.33 -39.86
C LYS A 529 4.49 -3.94 -39.26
N LYS A 530 4.44 -3.80 -37.94
CA LYS A 530 4.69 -2.51 -37.26
C LYS A 530 6.15 -2.03 -37.42
N GLY A 531 7.12 -2.94 -37.37
CA GLY A 531 8.53 -2.65 -37.65
C GLY A 531 8.76 -2.21 -39.10
N ARG A 532 8.10 -2.85 -40.07
CA ARG A 532 8.18 -2.49 -41.50
C ARG A 532 7.47 -1.17 -41.81
N ALA A 533 6.38 -0.85 -41.10
CA ALA A 533 5.69 0.43 -41.20
C ALA A 533 6.53 1.60 -40.63
N ARG A 534 7.30 1.38 -39.56
CA ARG A 534 8.28 2.36 -39.04
C ARG A 534 9.53 2.51 -39.90
N ALA A 535 9.87 1.50 -40.71
CA ALA A 535 11.07 1.51 -41.55
C ALA A 535 10.85 2.04 -42.98
N ARG A 536 9.62 2.40 -43.38
CA ARG A 536 9.41 3.20 -44.60
C ARG A 536 9.69 4.67 -44.25
N PRO A 537 10.74 5.31 -44.81
CA PRO A 537 10.84 6.76 -44.72
C PRO A 537 9.63 7.34 -45.45
N ALA A 538 8.99 8.34 -44.85
CA ALA A 538 7.99 9.14 -45.54
C ALA A 538 8.65 9.68 -46.82
N GLY A 539 8.19 9.18 -47.98
CA GLY A 539 8.69 9.63 -49.26
C GLY A 539 8.49 11.13 -49.38
N THR A 540 9.59 11.83 -49.64
CA THR A 540 9.60 13.23 -50.06
C THR A 540 8.66 13.37 -51.26
N PRO A 541 7.67 14.29 -51.24
CA PRO A 541 6.88 14.54 -52.43
C PRO A 541 7.79 15.19 -53.47
N ALA A 542 7.93 14.56 -54.62
CA ALA A 542 8.61 15.14 -55.77
C ALA A 542 7.74 16.30 -56.32
N SER A 543 8.26 17.52 -56.21
CA SER A 543 7.77 18.67 -56.97
C SER A 543 8.33 18.61 -58.39
N ALA A 544 7.44 18.62 -59.38
CA ALA A 544 7.67 19.12 -60.72
C ALA A 544 6.46 19.98 -61.10
#